data_AF-A0A2E7RL96-F1
#
_entry.id   AF-A0A2E7RL96-F1
#
_cell.length_a   1.000
_cell.length_b   1.000
_cell.length_c   1.000
_cell.angle_alpha   90.00
_cell.angle_beta   90.00
_cell.angle_gamma   90.00
#
_symmetry.space_group_name_H-M   'P 1'
#
loop_
_entity.id
_entity.type
_entity.pdbx_description
1 polymer ?
#
loop_
_entity_poly.entity_id
_entity_poly.type
_entity_poly.pdbx_seq_one_letter_code
_entity_poly.pdbx_strand_id
1 'polypeptide(L)'
;MTALIQTPLILASLALVAVSYSISNEGNDGTTIYHPNAIPKPVTEQPFATQQPNYLSEEVQIGGTKFPFLLLTPKSIQKETKYPLVLFLHGAGERGKDNEKQKRHFPELMARQEYQDIHPTFVLAPQCPENQSWVDIDWSSKKSTPHQPNPTMPMQSVIAALAKVVREHPIDLERISLTGLSMGGYGTWDLAMRHPYFFASVIPICGGGDEKNVARLSGLPVQVWHGEDDRVVPVIRSQKMVEEIKKLGMAVDYFELPNTKHNSWHEAYRRKEFLNLIFSAKRDLAEMQDSSAQILSRNMEEKEVVAFFGDSITQFGNKNGGYVDLIRRAIRKEGPDSEIIPAGISGNKVPDLLKRLDRDIIGQKPTVVFVYIGINDVWHSEMGSGTPIEQYSEGLREIIQKIQAVGARVVLATPSVIGERPNGENSLDKVLDEYADASRKIAKEEGAVLCDLRSVFVDYLRIFNPRGIDKGILTTDGVHLNEMGNVLVAIESAHALRAAIATR
;
A
#
# COMPACT_ATOMS: atom_id res chain seq x y z
N MET A 1 -3.53 44.26 -52.61
CA MET A 1 -4.69 43.35 -52.69
C MET A 1 -4.43 42.21 -51.73
N THR A 2 -4.90 42.38 -50.51
CA THR A 2 -4.59 41.55 -49.34
C THR A 2 -5.94 41.11 -48.81
N ALA A 3 -6.27 39.82 -48.91
CA ALA A 3 -7.54 39.27 -48.46
C ALA A 3 -7.43 38.89 -46.98
N LEU A 4 -8.21 39.58 -46.15
CA LEU A 4 -8.49 39.26 -44.75
C LEU A 4 -9.47 38.08 -44.69
N ILE A 5 -9.11 37.03 -43.93
CA ILE A 5 -10.05 36.02 -43.46
C ILE A 5 -10.29 36.30 -41.98
N GLN A 6 -11.53 36.68 -41.65
CA GLN A 6 -12.02 36.77 -40.28
C GLN A 6 -12.47 35.38 -39.81
N THR A 7 -11.97 34.93 -38.67
CA THR A 7 -12.57 33.85 -37.85
C THR A 7 -13.20 34.48 -36.60
N PRO A 8 -14.43 34.11 -36.22
CA PRO A 8 -15.06 34.67 -35.03
C PRO A 8 -14.56 33.96 -33.75
N LEU A 9 -14.15 34.76 -32.78
CA LEU A 9 -13.87 34.36 -31.40
C LEU A 9 -15.21 34.17 -30.68
N ILE A 10 -15.58 32.94 -30.30
CA ILE A 10 -16.71 32.69 -29.41
C ILE A 10 -16.17 32.79 -27.97
N LEU A 11 -16.37 33.95 -27.33
CA LEU A 11 -16.22 34.14 -25.89
C LEU A 11 -17.47 33.59 -25.19
N ALA A 12 -17.37 32.40 -24.61
CA ALA A 12 -18.36 31.90 -23.65
C ALA A 12 -18.03 32.48 -22.27
N SER A 13 -18.82 33.46 -21.83
CA SER A 13 -18.81 34.02 -20.48
C SER A 13 -19.30 32.98 -19.47
N LEU A 14 -18.40 32.41 -18.67
CA LEU A 14 -18.74 31.66 -17.47
C LEU A 14 -19.12 32.66 -16.36
N ALA A 15 -20.41 32.74 -16.04
CA ALA A 15 -20.88 33.43 -14.84
C ALA A 15 -20.42 32.62 -13.60
N LEU A 16 -19.53 33.21 -12.81
CA LEU A 16 -19.18 32.72 -11.48
C LEU A 16 -20.40 32.86 -10.57
N VAL A 17 -21.09 31.76 -10.28
CA VAL A 17 -21.94 31.71 -9.09
C VAL A 17 -21.00 31.42 -7.92
N ALA A 18 -20.73 32.44 -7.11
CA ALA A 18 -20.00 32.28 -5.86
C ALA A 18 -20.85 31.40 -4.91
N VAL A 19 -20.48 30.13 -4.78
CA VAL A 19 -21.02 29.23 -3.76
C VAL A 19 -20.25 29.51 -2.47
N SER A 20 -20.94 30.03 -1.47
CA SER A 20 -20.39 30.21 -0.13
C SER A 20 -20.24 28.85 0.55
N TYR A 21 -19.01 28.40 0.75
CA TYR A 21 -18.70 27.24 1.59
C TYR A 21 -18.68 27.67 3.06
N SER A 22 -19.36 26.95 3.94
CA SER A 22 -18.99 26.95 5.36
C SER A 22 -17.83 25.97 5.53
N ILE A 23 -16.61 26.47 5.36
CA ILE A 23 -15.39 25.74 5.72
C ILE A 23 -15.27 25.87 7.24
N SER A 24 -15.54 24.80 7.99
CA SER A 24 -14.99 24.71 9.35
C SER A 24 -13.55 24.24 9.19
N ASN A 25 -12.61 25.19 9.10
CA ASN A 25 -11.19 24.93 9.32
C ASN A 25 -11.04 24.58 10.80
N GLU A 26 -11.28 23.33 11.17
CA GLU A 26 -10.85 22.82 12.46
C GLU A 26 -9.42 22.31 12.32
N GLY A 27 -8.46 23.19 12.57
CA GLY A 27 -7.06 22.79 12.84
C GLY A 27 -6.05 23.10 11.74
N ASN A 28 -4.82 23.39 12.17
CA ASN A 28 -3.65 23.67 11.35
C ASN A 28 -2.99 22.36 10.83
N ASP A 29 -3.77 21.30 10.62
CA ASP A 29 -3.32 19.90 10.48
C ASP A 29 -3.46 19.32 9.05
N GLY A 30 -3.91 20.11 8.09
CA GLY A 30 -4.03 19.69 6.68
C GLY A 30 -5.28 18.87 6.35
N THR A 31 -6.20 18.70 7.31
CA THR A 31 -7.45 17.96 7.08
C THR A 31 -8.57 18.89 6.61
N THR A 32 -9.29 18.52 5.54
CA THR A 32 -10.53 19.22 5.16
C THR A 32 -11.74 18.32 5.31
N ILE A 33 -12.63 18.66 6.26
CA ILE A 33 -13.95 18.04 6.36
C ILE A 33 -14.94 18.90 5.60
N TYR A 34 -15.62 18.31 4.62
CA TYR A 34 -16.68 19.00 3.89
C TYR A 34 -18.03 18.61 4.48
N HIS A 35 -18.67 19.54 5.18
CA HIS A 35 -20.10 19.49 5.51
C HIS A 35 -20.87 20.40 4.54
N PRO A 36 -21.33 19.90 3.38
CA PRO A 36 -21.98 20.77 2.40
C PRO A 36 -23.40 21.13 2.85
N ASN A 37 -23.64 22.41 3.17
CA ASN A 37 -24.99 22.96 3.42
C ASN A 37 -25.87 23.07 2.16
N ALA A 38 -25.32 22.81 0.96
CA ALA A 38 -26.08 22.58 -0.27
C ALA A 38 -25.18 21.93 -1.31
N ILE A 39 -25.46 20.68 -1.67
CA ILE A 39 -24.74 19.95 -2.72
C ILE A 39 -25.30 20.38 -4.09
N PRO A 40 -24.46 20.82 -5.06
CA PRO A 40 -24.89 21.01 -6.44
C PRO A 40 -25.41 19.69 -7.02
N LYS A 41 -26.56 19.73 -7.69
CA LYS A 41 -27.18 18.54 -8.27
C LYS A 41 -26.20 17.82 -9.22
N PRO A 42 -26.23 16.47 -9.27
CA PRO A 42 -25.45 15.72 -10.25
C PRO A 42 -25.77 16.18 -11.67
N VAL A 43 -24.78 16.08 -12.56
CA VAL A 43 -24.96 16.37 -13.98
C VAL A 43 -26.09 15.48 -14.52
N THR A 44 -27.09 16.10 -15.15
CA THR A 44 -28.29 15.43 -15.67
C THR A 44 -27.94 14.41 -16.75
N GLU A 45 -28.51 13.20 -16.64
CA GLU A 45 -28.36 12.13 -17.63
C GLU A 45 -29.03 12.52 -18.95
N GLN A 46 -28.28 12.49 -20.05
CA GLN A 46 -28.84 12.44 -21.40
C GLN A 46 -28.77 10.99 -21.93
N PRO A 47 -29.72 10.55 -22.77
CA PRO A 47 -29.63 9.25 -23.42
C PRO A 47 -28.53 9.27 -24.48
N PHE A 48 -27.68 8.23 -24.52
CA PHE A 48 -26.50 8.18 -25.40
C PHE A 48 -26.53 7.05 -26.43
N ALA A 49 -25.78 7.30 -27.52
CA ALA A 49 -25.56 6.42 -28.64
C ALA A 49 -24.71 5.18 -28.29
N THR A 50 -25.06 4.07 -28.93
CA THR A 50 -24.56 2.72 -28.68
C THR A 50 -23.24 2.44 -29.41
N GLN A 51 -22.11 2.60 -28.75
CA GLN A 51 -20.90 1.82 -29.04
C GLN A 51 -20.68 0.86 -27.88
N GLN A 52 -20.48 -0.44 -28.18
CA GLN A 52 -20.22 -1.41 -27.13
C GLN A 52 -18.89 -1.08 -26.44
N PRO A 53 -18.85 -0.98 -25.11
CA PRO A 53 -17.62 -0.65 -24.40
C PRO A 53 -16.59 -1.77 -24.53
N ASN A 54 -15.30 -1.38 -24.60
CA ASN A 54 -14.16 -2.29 -24.80
C ASN A 54 -13.79 -3.03 -23.50
N TYR A 55 -14.64 -3.98 -23.08
CA TYR A 55 -14.31 -4.88 -21.98
C TYR A 55 -13.61 -6.14 -22.50
N LEU A 56 -12.44 -6.42 -21.94
CA LEU A 56 -11.81 -7.73 -22.02
C LEU A 56 -12.29 -8.59 -20.85
N SER A 57 -12.64 -9.84 -21.13
CA SER A 57 -13.06 -10.82 -20.13
C SER A 57 -11.95 -11.85 -19.95
N GLU A 58 -11.42 -11.93 -18.74
CA GLU A 58 -10.28 -12.79 -18.41
C GLU A 58 -10.45 -13.43 -17.03
N GLU A 59 -9.53 -14.31 -16.67
CA GLU A 59 -9.52 -14.99 -15.37
C GLU A 59 -8.10 -15.17 -14.84
N VAL A 60 -7.99 -15.34 -13.52
CA VAL A 60 -6.79 -15.82 -12.83
C VAL A 60 -7.11 -17.04 -11.99
N GLN A 61 -6.09 -17.80 -11.60
CA GLN A 61 -6.26 -18.99 -10.76
C GLN A 61 -5.53 -18.83 -9.43
N ILE A 62 -6.24 -19.10 -8.33
CA ILE A 62 -5.69 -19.11 -6.97
C ILE A 62 -6.10 -20.43 -6.33
N GLY A 63 -5.12 -21.24 -5.90
CA GLY A 63 -5.39 -22.55 -5.30
C GLY A 63 -6.26 -23.47 -6.18
N GLY A 64 -6.11 -23.41 -7.51
CA GLY A 64 -6.92 -24.16 -8.47
C GLY A 64 -8.34 -23.62 -8.71
N THR A 65 -8.74 -22.55 -8.01
CA THR A 65 -10.04 -21.88 -8.23
C THR A 65 -9.87 -20.73 -9.23
N LYS A 66 -10.78 -20.65 -10.21
CA LYS A 66 -10.82 -19.58 -11.21
C LYS A 66 -11.58 -18.37 -10.67
N PHE A 67 -11.00 -17.19 -10.83
CA PHE A 67 -11.59 -15.91 -10.48
C PHE A 67 -11.65 -15.04 -11.73
N PRO A 68 -12.85 -14.72 -12.23
CA PRO A 68 -12.99 -13.92 -13.43
C PRO A 68 -12.81 -12.43 -13.10
N PHE A 69 -12.34 -11.67 -14.08
CA PHE A 69 -12.30 -10.23 -14.04
C PHE A 69 -12.65 -9.63 -15.40
N LEU A 70 -13.04 -8.36 -15.36
CA LEU A 70 -13.18 -7.52 -16.54
C LEU A 70 -12.11 -6.44 -16.54
N LEU A 71 -11.59 -6.15 -17.73
CA LEU A 71 -10.72 -5.00 -17.96
C LEU A 71 -11.37 -4.09 -18.99
N LEU A 72 -11.83 -2.91 -18.57
CA LEU A 72 -12.16 -1.83 -19.49
C LEU A 72 -10.86 -1.24 -20.02
N THR A 73 -10.73 -1.11 -21.34
CA THR A 73 -9.57 -0.50 -21.98
C THR A 73 -9.87 0.91 -22.48
N PRO A 74 -8.86 1.79 -22.61
CA PRO A 74 -9.00 3.03 -23.37
C PRO A 74 -9.52 2.75 -24.79
N LYS A 75 -10.38 3.62 -25.33
CA LYS A 75 -10.92 3.46 -26.70
C LYS A 75 -9.84 3.23 -27.77
N SER A 76 -8.71 3.92 -27.62
CA SER A 76 -7.55 3.77 -28.49
C SER A 76 -6.29 3.72 -27.64
N ILE A 77 -5.51 2.67 -27.83
CA ILE A 77 -4.20 2.49 -27.21
C ILE A 77 -3.14 2.91 -28.22
N GLN A 78 -2.42 3.97 -27.91
CA GLN A 78 -1.33 4.48 -28.73
C GLN A 78 -0.03 3.75 -28.38
N LYS A 79 0.76 3.43 -29.41
CA LYS A 79 2.08 2.82 -29.23
C LYS A 79 2.96 3.72 -28.36
N GLU A 80 3.77 3.12 -27.50
CA GLU A 80 4.67 3.80 -26.54
C GLU A 80 3.98 4.70 -25.49
N THR A 81 2.65 4.74 -25.46
CA THR A 81 1.90 5.51 -24.45
C THR A 81 1.48 4.60 -23.31
N LYS A 82 1.72 5.05 -22.08
CA LYS A 82 1.24 4.39 -20.86
C LYS A 82 0.02 5.10 -20.29
N TYR A 83 -0.93 4.34 -19.76
CA TYR A 83 -2.20 4.84 -19.28
C TYR A 83 -2.41 4.55 -17.79
N PRO A 84 -3.16 5.40 -17.05
CA PRO A 84 -3.58 5.08 -15.70
C PRO A 84 -4.36 3.76 -15.63
N LEU A 85 -4.36 3.16 -14.44
CA LEU A 85 -5.19 2.03 -14.10
C LEU A 85 -5.99 2.34 -12.84
N VAL A 86 -7.29 2.11 -12.88
CA VAL A 86 -8.13 2.09 -11.68
C VAL A 86 -8.51 0.65 -11.36
N LEU A 87 -8.11 0.18 -10.18
CA LEU A 87 -8.61 -1.07 -9.61
C LEU A 87 -9.91 -0.78 -8.85
N PHE A 88 -11.00 -1.41 -9.30
CA PHE A 88 -12.33 -1.26 -8.72
C PHE A 88 -12.79 -2.54 -8.01
N LEU A 89 -13.15 -2.42 -6.73
CA LEU A 89 -13.75 -3.50 -5.94
C LEU A 89 -15.25 -3.25 -5.75
N HIS A 90 -16.09 -4.17 -6.24
CA HIS A 90 -17.54 -4.05 -6.19
C HIS A 90 -18.14 -4.39 -4.82
N GLY A 91 -19.42 -4.06 -4.62
CA GLY A 91 -20.20 -4.38 -3.41
C GLY A 91 -20.74 -5.81 -3.39
N ALA A 92 -21.43 -6.22 -2.31
CA ALA A 92 -21.97 -7.58 -2.22
C ALA A 92 -22.99 -7.93 -3.33
N GLY A 93 -23.69 -6.94 -3.89
CA GLY A 93 -24.72 -7.14 -4.91
C GLY A 93 -24.18 -7.66 -6.23
N GLU A 94 -22.91 -7.38 -6.52
CA GLU A 94 -22.25 -7.74 -7.77
C GLU A 94 -21.46 -9.06 -7.68
N ARG A 95 -21.48 -9.73 -6.51
CA ARG A 95 -20.90 -11.06 -6.38
C ARG A 95 -21.56 -12.05 -7.34
N GLY A 96 -20.77 -13.00 -7.81
CA GLY A 96 -21.23 -13.97 -8.77
C GLY A 96 -20.11 -14.70 -9.50
N LYS A 97 -20.48 -15.29 -10.63
CA LYS A 97 -19.59 -16.03 -11.53
C LYS A 97 -19.89 -15.72 -13.01
N ASP A 98 -20.76 -14.76 -13.27
CA ASP A 98 -21.24 -14.40 -14.60
C ASP A 98 -20.27 -13.48 -15.35
N ASN A 99 -19.29 -12.90 -14.66
CA ASN A 99 -18.34 -11.92 -15.17
C ASN A 99 -19.02 -10.69 -15.79
N GLU A 100 -20.17 -10.28 -15.27
CA GLU A 100 -21.01 -9.22 -15.83
C GLU A 100 -21.43 -8.18 -14.79
N LYS A 101 -21.91 -8.60 -13.61
CA LYS A 101 -22.45 -7.68 -12.60
C LYS A 101 -21.46 -6.60 -12.16
N GLN A 102 -20.17 -6.90 -12.11
CA GLN A 102 -19.16 -5.95 -11.66
C GLN A 102 -18.87 -4.81 -12.66
N LYS A 103 -19.53 -4.79 -13.83
CA LYS A 103 -19.53 -3.61 -14.73
C LYS A 103 -20.19 -2.40 -14.09
N ARG A 104 -21.14 -2.61 -13.18
CA ARG A 104 -21.97 -1.54 -12.61
C ARG A 104 -21.16 -0.49 -11.84
N HIS A 105 -21.73 0.71 -11.73
CA HIS A 105 -21.20 1.84 -10.96
C HIS A 105 -19.99 2.51 -11.64
N PHE A 106 -18.78 2.34 -11.11
CA PHE A 106 -17.60 3.05 -11.62
C PHE A 106 -17.15 2.56 -13.00
N PRO A 107 -17.02 1.25 -13.28
CA PRO A 107 -16.62 0.79 -14.61
C PRO A 107 -17.61 1.22 -15.70
N GLU A 108 -18.92 1.14 -15.44
CA GLU A 108 -19.98 1.59 -16.36
C GLU A 108 -19.91 3.10 -16.62
N LEU A 109 -19.64 3.90 -15.58
CA LEU A 109 -19.44 5.35 -15.75
C LEU A 109 -18.23 5.63 -16.65
N MET A 110 -17.10 4.97 -16.36
CA MET A 110 -15.87 5.13 -17.12
C MET A 110 -15.92 4.55 -18.52
N ALA A 111 -16.89 3.69 -18.83
CA ALA A 111 -17.13 3.16 -20.17
C ALA A 111 -17.81 4.18 -21.10
N ARG A 112 -18.41 5.25 -20.55
CA ARG A 112 -19.11 6.28 -21.34
C ARG A 112 -18.13 7.10 -22.17
N GLN A 113 -18.58 7.53 -23.35
CA GLN A 113 -17.78 8.28 -24.32
C GLN A 113 -17.13 9.52 -23.69
N GLU A 114 -17.91 10.32 -22.95
CA GLU A 114 -17.48 11.56 -22.28
C GLU A 114 -16.35 11.37 -21.26
N TYR A 115 -16.33 10.25 -20.54
CA TYR A 115 -15.28 9.94 -19.57
C TYR A 115 -14.04 9.38 -20.26
N GLN A 116 -14.22 8.50 -21.25
CA GLN A 116 -13.11 7.95 -22.04
C GLN A 116 -12.36 9.02 -22.84
N ASP A 117 -13.04 10.06 -23.33
CA ASP A 117 -12.40 11.12 -24.12
C ASP A 117 -11.55 12.07 -23.26
N ILE A 118 -11.95 12.28 -22.00
CA ILE A 118 -11.23 13.15 -21.06
C ILE A 118 -10.19 12.36 -20.26
N HIS A 119 -10.51 11.11 -19.90
CA HIS A 119 -9.73 10.25 -19.03
C HIS A 119 -9.52 8.87 -19.68
N PRO A 120 -8.68 8.75 -20.71
CA PRO A 120 -8.32 7.45 -21.26
C PRO A 120 -7.58 6.64 -20.17
N THR A 121 -8.26 5.62 -19.65
CA THR A 121 -7.80 4.82 -18.50
C THR A 121 -8.17 3.36 -18.68
N PHE A 122 -7.39 2.48 -18.06
CA PHE A 122 -7.83 1.13 -17.79
C PHE A 122 -8.68 1.10 -16.51
N VAL A 123 -9.70 0.24 -16.47
CA VAL A 123 -10.43 -0.10 -15.24
C VAL A 123 -10.46 -1.60 -15.06
N LEU A 124 -9.76 -2.11 -14.04
CA LEU A 124 -9.76 -3.51 -13.66
C LEU A 124 -10.88 -3.74 -12.64
N ALA A 125 -11.83 -4.61 -12.97
CA ALA A 125 -12.97 -4.99 -12.14
C ALA A 125 -13.02 -6.52 -11.96
N PRO A 126 -12.34 -7.07 -10.93
CA PRO A 126 -12.44 -8.47 -10.53
C PRO A 126 -13.82 -8.79 -9.96
N GLN A 127 -14.31 -10.03 -10.15
CA GLN A 127 -15.56 -10.47 -9.54
C GLN A 127 -15.33 -11.38 -8.33
N CYS A 128 -15.85 -10.99 -7.17
CA CYS A 128 -15.88 -11.82 -5.98
C CYS A 128 -16.97 -12.91 -6.12
N PRO A 129 -16.67 -14.19 -5.81
CA PRO A 129 -17.67 -15.25 -5.82
C PRO A 129 -18.84 -15.01 -4.87
N GLU A 130 -20.00 -15.57 -5.20
CA GLU A 130 -21.29 -15.36 -4.48
C GLU A 130 -21.22 -15.64 -2.97
N ASN A 131 -20.46 -16.67 -2.56
CA ASN A 131 -20.33 -17.10 -1.16
C ASN A 131 -19.02 -16.66 -0.50
N GLN A 132 -18.31 -15.70 -1.09
CA GLN A 132 -17.06 -15.18 -0.54
C GLN A 132 -17.14 -13.65 -0.40
N SER A 133 -16.10 -13.08 0.17
CA SER A 133 -15.95 -11.64 0.39
C SER A 133 -14.52 -11.22 0.07
N TRP A 134 -14.31 -9.94 -0.24
CA TRP A 134 -12.95 -9.38 -0.30
C TRP A 134 -12.24 -9.50 1.05
N VAL A 135 -12.99 -9.30 2.14
CA VAL A 135 -12.52 -9.39 3.53
C VAL A 135 -13.59 -10.10 4.37
N ASP A 136 -13.18 -11.07 5.19
CA ASP A 136 -14.08 -11.88 6.02
C ASP A 136 -14.37 -11.17 7.35
N ILE A 137 -15.39 -10.31 7.35
CA ILE A 137 -15.77 -9.45 8.46
C ILE A 137 -17.29 -9.26 8.53
N ASP A 138 -17.81 -8.85 9.69
CA ASP A 138 -19.20 -8.42 9.85
C ASP A 138 -19.34 -6.94 9.51
N TRP A 139 -19.98 -6.63 8.37
CA TRP A 139 -20.07 -5.26 7.87
C TRP A 139 -21.13 -4.42 8.60
N SER A 140 -22.01 -5.07 9.35
CA SER A 140 -23.03 -4.40 10.17
C SER A 140 -22.51 -4.00 11.56
N SER A 141 -21.38 -4.59 11.97
CA SER A 141 -20.71 -4.26 13.21
C SER A 141 -20.25 -2.79 13.20
N LYS A 142 -20.40 -2.12 14.33
CA LYS A 142 -19.80 -0.78 14.58
C LYS A 142 -18.33 -0.87 14.98
N LYS A 143 -17.85 -2.05 15.37
CA LYS A 143 -16.47 -2.31 15.78
C LYS A 143 -15.66 -2.88 14.62
N SER A 144 -14.38 -2.56 14.57
CA SER A 144 -13.44 -3.19 13.65
C SER A 144 -13.22 -4.65 13.99
N THR A 145 -12.81 -5.38 12.97
CA THR A 145 -12.20 -6.70 13.11
C THR A 145 -10.71 -6.54 12.87
N PRO A 146 -9.84 -7.15 13.70
CA PRO A 146 -8.40 -7.12 13.46
C PRO A 146 -8.06 -7.63 12.06
N HIS A 147 -7.07 -6.99 11.46
CA HIS A 147 -6.53 -7.38 10.15
C HIS A 147 -6.07 -8.84 10.18
N GLN A 148 -6.65 -9.68 9.33
CA GLN A 148 -6.24 -11.07 9.22
C GLN A 148 -4.85 -11.17 8.58
N PRO A 149 -3.95 -12.05 9.08
CA PRO A 149 -2.59 -12.14 8.58
C PRO A 149 -2.56 -12.43 7.07
N ASN A 150 -3.40 -13.36 6.62
CA ASN A 150 -3.50 -13.73 5.21
C ASN A 150 -4.72 -13.08 4.54
N PRO A 151 -4.59 -12.60 3.30
CA PRO A 151 -5.73 -12.14 2.51
C PRO A 151 -6.63 -13.32 2.13
N THR A 152 -7.92 -13.04 1.95
CA THR A 152 -8.90 -14.00 1.41
C THR A 152 -8.50 -14.44 -0.01
N MET A 153 -8.97 -15.60 -0.48
CA MET A 153 -8.70 -16.02 -1.88
C MET A 153 -9.19 -15.01 -2.94
N PRO A 154 -10.36 -14.35 -2.78
CA PRO A 154 -10.76 -13.26 -3.68
C PRO A 154 -9.79 -12.08 -3.64
N MET A 155 -9.23 -11.72 -2.49
CA MET A 155 -8.23 -10.65 -2.43
C MET A 155 -6.90 -11.06 -3.08
N GLN A 156 -6.49 -12.33 -2.92
CA GLN A 156 -5.34 -12.88 -3.63
C GLN A 156 -5.55 -12.84 -5.15
N SER A 157 -6.78 -13.12 -5.62
CA SER A 157 -7.10 -13.08 -7.04
C SER A 157 -7.09 -11.64 -7.60
N VAL A 158 -7.46 -10.64 -6.79
CA VAL A 158 -7.31 -9.22 -7.14
C VAL A 158 -5.84 -8.88 -7.40
N ILE A 159 -4.94 -9.28 -6.50
CA ILE A 159 -3.49 -9.03 -6.65
C ILE A 159 -2.94 -9.74 -7.90
N ALA A 160 -3.36 -10.99 -8.14
CA ALA A 160 -2.96 -11.74 -9.32
C ALA A 160 -3.50 -11.12 -10.63
N ALA A 161 -4.74 -10.64 -10.64
CA ALA A 161 -5.33 -9.95 -11.78
C ALA A 161 -4.61 -8.63 -12.07
N LEU A 162 -4.27 -7.85 -11.03
CA LEU A 162 -3.47 -6.64 -11.18
C LEU A 162 -2.10 -6.93 -11.80
N ALA A 163 -1.40 -7.95 -11.30
CA ALA A 163 -0.11 -8.38 -11.86
C ALA A 163 -0.21 -8.78 -13.34
N LYS A 164 -1.24 -9.55 -13.68
CA LYS A 164 -1.53 -9.98 -15.05
C LYS A 164 -1.77 -8.78 -15.97
N VAL A 165 -2.63 -7.85 -15.55
CA VAL A 165 -2.96 -6.64 -16.34
C VAL A 165 -1.74 -5.76 -16.55
N VAL A 166 -0.95 -5.53 -15.51
CA VAL A 166 0.28 -4.72 -15.59
C VAL A 166 1.31 -5.33 -16.56
N ARG A 167 1.40 -6.66 -16.62
CA ARG A 167 2.30 -7.36 -17.53
C ARG A 167 1.85 -7.29 -19.00
N GLU A 168 0.55 -7.30 -19.24
CA GLU A 168 -0.02 -7.52 -20.58
C GLU A 168 -0.50 -6.22 -21.25
N HIS A 169 -0.61 -5.13 -20.49
CA HIS A 169 -1.11 -3.85 -20.98
C HIS A 169 -0.14 -2.69 -20.66
N PRO A 170 -0.17 -1.60 -21.45
CA PRO A 170 0.72 -0.45 -21.24
C PRO A 170 0.23 0.41 -20.07
N ILE A 171 0.41 -0.10 -18.86
CA ILE A 171 0.03 0.57 -17.62
C ILE A 171 1.13 1.53 -17.17
N ASP A 172 0.72 2.73 -16.76
CA ASP A 172 1.56 3.66 -16.03
C ASP A 172 1.60 3.26 -14.56
N LEU A 173 2.72 2.66 -14.15
CA LEU A 173 2.91 2.12 -12.80
C LEU A 173 2.93 3.18 -11.70
N GLU A 174 3.09 4.46 -12.05
CA GLU A 174 2.97 5.56 -11.10
C GLU A 174 1.53 6.02 -10.89
N ARG A 175 0.58 5.56 -11.72
CA ARG A 175 -0.83 5.99 -11.74
C ARG A 175 -1.81 4.82 -11.64
N ILE A 176 -1.57 3.95 -10.66
CA ILE A 176 -2.51 2.90 -10.27
C ILE A 176 -3.32 3.41 -9.07
N SER A 177 -4.62 3.57 -9.21
CA SER A 177 -5.51 4.03 -8.12
C SER A 177 -6.46 2.93 -7.68
N LEU A 178 -6.87 2.92 -6.41
CA LEU A 178 -7.77 1.92 -5.85
C LEU A 178 -9.06 2.56 -5.36
N THR A 179 -10.20 1.98 -5.71
CA THR A 179 -11.50 2.39 -5.16
C THR A 179 -12.45 1.20 -5.06
N GLY A 180 -13.46 1.32 -4.21
CA GLY A 180 -14.51 0.34 -4.08
C GLY A 180 -15.62 0.81 -3.16
N LEU A 181 -16.76 0.13 -3.22
CA LEU A 181 -17.97 0.49 -2.49
C LEU A 181 -18.45 -0.65 -1.58
N SER A 182 -19.00 -0.33 -0.40
CA SER A 182 -19.60 -1.31 0.51
C SER A 182 -18.59 -2.43 0.85
N MET A 183 -18.87 -3.70 0.50
CA MET A 183 -17.88 -4.80 0.54
C MET A 183 -16.52 -4.42 -0.06
N GLY A 184 -16.53 -3.76 -1.23
CA GLY A 184 -15.36 -3.27 -1.92
C GLY A 184 -14.72 -2.06 -1.24
N GLY A 185 -15.46 -1.29 -0.44
CA GLY A 185 -14.93 -0.26 0.43
C GLY A 185 -14.07 -0.86 1.54
N TYR A 186 -14.52 -1.96 2.16
CA TYR A 186 -13.70 -2.74 3.09
C TYR A 186 -12.48 -3.38 2.42
N GLY A 187 -12.66 -3.96 1.22
CA GLY A 187 -11.57 -4.48 0.42
C GLY A 187 -10.54 -3.41 0.03
N THR A 188 -10.99 -2.18 -0.21
CA THR A 188 -10.12 -1.04 -0.53
C THR A 188 -9.21 -0.70 0.64
N TRP A 189 -9.76 -0.61 1.86
CA TRP A 189 -8.95 -0.42 3.06
C TRP A 189 -7.97 -1.57 3.30
N ASP A 190 -8.44 -2.82 3.24
CA ASP A 190 -7.59 -4.00 3.50
C ASP A 190 -6.42 -4.07 2.52
N LEU A 191 -6.69 -3.94 1.21
CA LEU A 191 -5.66 -4.02 0.18
C LEU A 191 -4.64 -2.89 0.29
N ALA A 192 -5.10 -1.66 0.56
CA ALA A 192 -4.21 -0.51 0.73
C ALA A 192 -3.31 -0.64 1.97
N MET A 193 -3.81 -1.17 3.09
CA MET A 193 -2.98 -1.37 4.28
C MET A 193 -1.96 -2.51 4.11
N ARG A 194 -2.29 -3.53 3.31
CA ARG A 194 -1.36 -4.61 2.94
C ARG A 194 -0.27 -4.11 1.99
N HIS A 195 -0.67 -3.42 0.93
CA HIS A 195 0.21 -3.03 -0.18
C HIS A 195 0.08 -1.54 -0.52
N PRO A 196 0.42 -0.62 0.41
CA PRO A 196 0.23 0.82 0.19
C PRO A 196 1.03 1.33 -1.02
N TYR A 197 2.20 0.74 -1.28
CA TYR A 197 3.11 1.09 -2.38
C TYR A 197 2.62 0.71 -3.77
N PHE A 198 1.48 0.04 -3.89
CA PHE A 198 0.89 -0.26 -5.19
C PHE A 198 0.18 0.96 -5.77
N PHE A 199 -0.25 1.89 -4.91
CA PHE A 199 -1.27 2.86 -5.27
C PHE A 199 -0.74 4.29 -5.26
N ALA A 200 -1.25 5.08 -6.20
CA ALA A 200 -1.12 6.52 -6.27
C ALA A 200 -2.18 7.22 -5.41
N SER A 201 -3.37 6.63 -5.28
CA SER A 201 -4.45 7.12 -4.43
C SER A 201 -5.40 5.99 -4.04
N VAL A 202 -6.09 6.16 -2.90
CA VAL A 202 -7.03 5.18 -2.35
C VAL A 202 -8.33 5.86 -1.96
N ILE A 203 -9.45 5.44 -2.56
CA ILE A 203 -10.76 6.06 -2.38
C ILE A 203 -11.82 5.02 -1.96
N PRO A 204 -11.90 4.66 -0.67
CA PRO A 204 -12.92 3.76 -0.14
C PRO A 204 -14.27 4.49 0.02
N ILE A 205 -15.35 3.83 -0.41
CA ILE A 205 -16.72 4.34 -0.29
C ILE A 205 -17.54 3.40 0.61
N CYS A 206 -18.17 3.98 1.63
CA CYS A 206 -19.06 3.31 2.59
C CYS A 206 -18.56 1.94 3.07
N GLY A 207 -17.34 1.90 3.63
CA GLY A 207 -16.70 0.73 4.22
C GLY A 207 -15.97 1.07 5.53
N GLY A 208 -15.10 0.17 5.99
CA GLY A 208 -14.21 0.39 7.13
C GLY A 208 -12.95 -0.47 7.06
N GLY A 209 -12.04 -0.29 8.01
CA GLY A 209 -10.81 -1.07 8.13
C GLY A 209 -10.46 -1.37 9.58
N ASP A 210 -9.27 -1.91 9.81
CA ASP A 210 -8.67 -2.01 11.15
C ASP A 210 -7.91 -0.73 11.45
N GLU A 211 -8.41 0.05 12.42
CA GLU A 211 -7.84 1.35 12.78
C GLU A 211 -6.38 1.20 13.25
N LYS A 212 -5.99 0.04 13.82
CA LYS A 212 -4.62 -0.18 14.29
C LYS A 212 -3.57 -0.16 13.18
N ASN A 213 -4.00 -0.40 11.94
CA ASN A 213 -3.13 -0.47 10.77
C ASN A 213 -3.12 0.81 9.92
N VAL A 214 -3.81 1.86 10.35
CA VAL A 214 -3.89 3.13 9.60
C VAL A 214 -2.53 3.74 9.29
N ALA A 215 -1.55 3.57 10.20
CA ALA A 215 -0.19 4.05 9.97
C ALA A 215 0.43 3.51 8.68
N ARG A 216 -0.02 2.36 8.16
CA ARG A 216 0.43 1.80 6.86
C ARG A 216 0.14 2.70 5.66
N LEU A 217 -0.76 3.67 5.81
CA LEU A 217 -1.21 4.56 4.74
C LEU A 217 -0.46 5.91 4.74
N SER A 218 0.59 6.05 5.54
CA SER A 218 1.37 7.29 5.65
C SER A 218 1.92 7.73 4.30
N GLY A 219 1.70 9.01 3.99
CA GLY A 219 2.06 9.64 2.71
C GLY A 219 1.22 9.19 1.49
N LEU A 220 0.29 8.25 1.66
CA LEU A 220 -0.62 7.83 0.59
C LEU A 220 -1.83 8.78 0.53
N PRO A 221 -2.18 9.36 -0.63
CA PRO A 221 -3.41 10.14 -0.78
C PRO A 221 -4.66 9.28 -0.54
N VAL A 222 -5.41 9.61 0.51
CA VAL A 222 -6.67 8.93 0.89
C VAL A 222 -7.84 9.90 0.86
N GLN A 223 -8.93 9.48 0.21
CA GLN A 223 -10.19 10.21 0.20
C GLN A 223 -11.36 9.28 0.55
N VAL A 224 -12.14 9.62 1.56
CA VAL A 224 -13.20 8.75 2.11
C VAL A 224 -14.56 9.34 1.79
N TRP A 225 -15.50 8.49 1.35
CA TRP A 225 -16.89 8.88 1.11
C TRP A 225 -17.85 7.98 1.89
N HIS A 226 -18.87 8.56 2.52
CA HIS A 226 -19.89 7.79 3.22
C HIS A 226 -21.23 8.54 3.26
N GLY A 227 -22.35 7.83 3.25
CA GLY A 227 -23.66 8.42 3.54
C GLY A 227 -23.89 8.53 5.05
N GLU A 228 -24.34 9.69 5.53
CA GLU A 228 -24.65 9.94 6.94
C GLU A 228 -25.71 8.96 7.49
N ASP A 229 -26.70 8.61 6.67
CA ASP A 229 -27.84 7.75 7.02
C ASP A 229 -27.64 6.28 6.61
N ASP A 230 -26.40 5.84 6.37
CA ASP A 230 -26.11 4.43 6.04
C ASP A 230 -26.39 3.51 7.24
N ARG A 231 -27.36 2.62 7.06
CA ARG A 231 -27.78 1.61 8.04
C ARG A 231 -27.34 0.19 7.69
N VAL A 232 -26.71 -0.01 6.53
CA VAL A 232 -26.15 -1.30 6.10
C VAL A 232 -24.71 -1.39 6.57
N VAL A 233 -23.91 -0.38 6.24
CA VAL A 233 -22.57 -0.18 6.80
C VAL A 233 -22.64 1.06 7.67
N PRO A 234 -22.54 0.94 9.00
CA PRO A 234 -22.65 2.11 9.87
C PRO A 234 -21.58 3.17 9.55
N VAL A 235 -21.98 4.43 9.33
CA VAL A 235 -21.07 5.56 9.02
C VAL A 235 -19.89 5.69 9.98
N ILE A 236 -20.10 5.30 11.25
CA ILE A 236 -19.07 5.25 12.30
C ILE A 236 -17.83 4.44 11.89
N ARG A 237 -17.96 3.48 10.97
CA ARG A 237 -16.82 2.69 10.45
C ARG A 237 -15.85 3.54 9.65
N SER A 238 -16.33 4.48 8.83
CA SER A 238 -15.44 5.43 8.15
C SER A 238 -14.99 6.55 9.08
N GLN A 239 -15.86 7.05 9.95
CA GLN A 239 -15.48 8.07 10.94
C GLN A 239 -14.32 7.60 11.81
N LYS A 240 -14.30 6.33 12.25
CA LYS A 240 -13.22 5.77 13.07
C LYS A 240 -11.89 5.65 12.32
N MET A 241 -11.91 5.26 11.04
CA MET A 241 -10.70 5.27 10.22
C MET A 241 -10.16 6.69 10.05
N VAL A 242 -11.03 7.65 9.72
CA VAL A 242 -10.66 9.06 9.55
C VAL A 242 -10.14 9.67 10.86
N GLU A 243 -10.78 9.39 11.99
CA GLU A 243 -10.33 9.81 13.32
C GLU A 243 -8.90 9.33 13.62
N GLU A 244 -8.59 8.08 13.30
CA GLU A 244 -7.27 7.50 13.53
C GLU A 244 -6.20 8.06 12.57
N ILE A 245 -6.56 8.32 11.30
CA ILE A 245 -5.68 9.01 10.36
C ILE A 245 -5.27 10.39 10.92
N LYS A 246 -6.23 11.15 11.43
CA LYS A 246 -5.98 12.47 12.04
C LYS A 246 -5.11 12.39 13.28
N LYS A 247 -5.34 11.41 14.16
CA LYS A 247 -4.52 11.20 15.36
C LYS A 247 -3.04 10.98 15.04
N LEU A 248 -2.76 10.41 13.87
CA LEU A 248 -1.39 10.21 13.37
C LEU A 248 -0.83 11.43 12.65
N GLY A 249 -1.59 12.52 12.52
CA GLY A 249 -1.18 13.73 11.79
C GLY A 249 -1.06 13.50 10.28
N MET A 250 -1.80 12.53 9.74
CA MET A 250 -1.84 12.22 8.31
C MET A 250 -2.99 12.97 7.63
N ALA A 251 -2.80 13.35 6.37
CA ALA A 251 -3.83 14.02 5.58
C ALA A 251 -4.90 13.04 5.08
N VAL A 252 -6.17 13.47 5.13
CA VAL A 252 -7.31 12.76 4.53
C VAL A 252 -8.40 13.73 4.15
N ASP A 253 -8.97 13.53 2.96
CA ASP A 253 -10.22 14.18 2.57
C ASP A 253 -11.39 13.30 2.99
N TYR A 254 -12.36 13.85 3.72
CA TYR A 254 -13.57 13.11 4.13
C TYR A 254 -14.86 13.81 3.71
N PHE A 255 -15.69 13.07 2.97
CA PHE A 255 -17.00 13.48 2.49
C PHE A 255 -18.08 12.61 3.13
N GLU A 256 -18.70 13.13 4.19
CA GLU A 256 -19.91 12.56 4.79
C GLU A 256 -21.13 13.23 4.15
N LEU A 257 -21.89 12.47 3.35
CA LEU A 257 -22.99 12.97 2.52
C LEU A 257 -24.29 13.06 3.34
N PRO A 258 -24.84 14.27 3.57
CA PRO A 258 -26.03 14.43 4.39
C PRO A 258 -27.25 13.75 3.80
N ASN A 259 -28.13 13.19 4.64
CA ASN A 259 -29.37 12.50 4.24
C ASN A 259 -29.17 11.33 3.23
N THR A 260 -27.92 10.88 3.04
CA THR A 260 -27.57 9.84 2.07
C THR A 260 -27.50 8.50 2.79
N LYS A 261 -28.22 7.50 2.26
CA LYS A 261 -28.24 6.12 2.79
C LYS A 261 -27.04 5.32 2.24
N HIS A 262 -27.19 4.02 2.11
CA HIS A 262 -26.11 3.11 1.70
C HIS A 262 -25.48 3.46 0.35
N ASN A 263 -26.26 3.97 -0.61
CA ASN A 263 -25.87 4.18 -2.00
C ASN A 263 -25.02 5.45 -2.26
N SER A 264 -24.16 5.84 -1.33
CA SER A 264 -23.28 7.02 -1.41
C SER A 264 -22.38 7.06 -2.66
N TRP A 265 -22.03 5.90 -3.22
CA TRP A 265 -21.25 5.77 -4.44
C TRP A 265 -21.93 6.34 -5.69
N HIS A 266 -23.26 6.45 -5.73
CA HIS A 266 -23.95 7.08 -6.86
C HIS A 266 -23.57 8.56 -7.01
N GLU A 267 -23.37 9.24 -5.89
CA GLU A 267 -22.92 10.62 -5.89
C GLU A 267 -21.41 10.67 -6.07
N ALA A 268 -20.65 10.00 -5.19
CA ALA A 268 -19.19 10.11 -5.10
C ALA A 268 -18.47 9.95 -6.46
N TYR A 269 -18.80 8.92 -7.25
CA TYR A 269 -18.12 8.67 -8.54
C TYR A 269 -18.31 9.75 -9.60
N ARG A 270 -19.30 10.63 -9.44
CA ARG A 270 -19.58 11.74 -10.36
C ARG A 270 -19.04 13.07 -9.86
N ARG A 271 -18.46 13.10 -8.66
CA ARG A 271 -17.92 14.32 -8.04
C ARG A 271 -16.57 14.67 -8.64
N LYS A 272 -16.36 15.96 -8.89
CA LYS A 272 -15.06 16.46 -9.38
C LYS A 272 -13.93 16.14 -8.41
N GLU A 273 -14.21 16.15 -7.11
CA GLU A 273 -13.23 15.87 -6.06
C GLU A 273 -12.71 14.42 -6.15
N PHE A 274 -13.60 13.48 -6.44
CA PHE A 274 -13.26 12.09 -6.71
C PHE A 274 -12.43 11.95 -8.00
N LEU A 275 -12.95 12.49 -9.10
CA LEU A 275 -12.32 12.35 -10.43
C LEU A 275 -10.96 13.04 -10.50
N ASN A 276 -10.80 14.18 -9.81
CA ASN A 276 -9.52 14.87 -9.74
C ASN A 276 -8.47 13.99 -9.07
N LEU A 277 -8.75 13.49 -7.85
CA LEU A 277 -7.79 12.67 -7.14
C LEU A 277 -7.39 11.42 -7.93
N ILE A 278 -8.39 10.69 -8.45
CA ILE A 278 -8.14 9.39 -9.10
C ILE A 278 -7.27 9.50 -10.37
N PHE A 279 -7.35 10.64 -11.09
CA PHE A 279 -6.65 10.85 -12.35
C PHE A 279 -5.43 11.77 -12.28
N SER A 280 -5.30 12.59 -11.23
CA SER A 280 -4.12 13.46 -11.03
C SER A 280 -3.05 12.86 -10.13
N ALA A 281 -3.43 11.93 -9.24
CA ALA A 281 -2.50 11.37 -8.28
C ALA A 281 -1.37 10.60 -8.97
N LYS A 282 -0.17 10.72 -8.40
CA LYS A 282 1.00 9.90 -8.73
C LYS A 282 1.53 9.30 -7.45
N ARG A 283 1.99 8.06 -7.55
CA ARG A 283 2.63 7.36 -6.44
C ARG A 283 3.94 8.05 -6.07
N ASP A 284 4.06 8.43 -4.81
CA ASP A 284 5.24 9.09 -4.26
C ASP A 284 5.78 8.28 -3.07
N LEU A 285 6.77 7.43 -3.33
CA LEU A 285 7.38 6.61 -2.29
C LEU A 285 8.30 7.40 -1.35
N ALA A 286 8.81 8.56 -1.80
CA ALA A 286 9.61 9.42 -0.93
C ALA A 286 8.72 10.07 0.12
N GLU A 287 7.55 10.58 -0.27
CA GLU A 287 6.55 11.10 0.69
C GLU A 287 6.05 10.02 1.64
N MET A 288 5.79 8.80 1.15
CA MET A 288 5.45 7.67 2.03
C MET A 288 6.55 7.38 3.05
N GLN A 289 7.81 7.34 2.61
CA GLN A 289 8.95 7.14 3.51
C GLN A 289 9.11 8.26 4.52
N ASP A 290 9.02 9.51 4.11
CA ASP A 290 9.17 10.66 5.01
C ASP A 290 8.03 10.70 6.03
N SER A 291 6.79 10.45 5.58
CA SER A 291 5.62 10.38 6.45
C SER A 291 5.74 9.23 7.46
N SER A 292 6.10 8.02 7.02
CA SER A 292 6.29 6.86 7.92
C SER A 292 7.36 7.12 8.98
N ALA A 293 8.49 7.71 8.58
CA ALA A 293 9.60 7.97 9.46
C ALA A 293 9.30 9.12 10.44
N GLN A 294 8.55 10.15 10.04
CA GLN A 294 8.06 11.19 10.94
C GLN A 294 7.08 10.64 11.97
N ILE A 295 6.14 9.79 11.56
CA ILE A 295 5.19 9.16 12.49
C ILE A 295 5.95 8.28 13.49
N LEU A 296 6.92 7.48 13.04
CA LEU A 296 7.82 6.76 13.95
C LEU A 296 8.44 7.72 14.97
N SER A 297 9.08 8.79 14.51
CA SER A 297 9.82 9.70 15.38
C SER A 297 8.94 10.38 16.44
N ARG A 298 7.70 10.75 16.10
CA ARG A 298 6.74 11.36 17.05
C ARG A 298 6.24 10.39 18.12
N ASN A 299 6.41 9.08 17.90
CA ASN A 299 6.03 8.03 18.86
C ASN A 299 7.22 7.54 19.71
N MET A 300 8.44 8.05 19.48
CA MET A 300 9.64 7.71 20.26
C MET A 300 9.69 8.45 21.60
N GLU A 301 10.39 7.89 22.59
CA GLU A 301 10.70 8.59 23.84
C GLU A 301 11.92 9.50 23.67
N GLU A 302 12.08 10.46 24.58
CA GLU A 302 13.33 11.20 24.71
C GLU A 302 14.49 10.21 24.92
N LYS A 303 15.53 10.32 24.09
CA LYS A 303 16.75 9.49 24.13
C LYS A 303 16.52 8.01 23.80
N GLU A 304 15.53 7.69 22.98
CA GLU A 304 15.40 6.37 22.37
C GLU A 304 16.71 5.98 21.63
N VAL A 305 17.22 4.77 21.87
CA VAL A 305 18.44 4.25 21.24
C VAL A 305 18.06 3.11 20.30
N VAL A 306 18.06 3.40 19.00
CA VAL A 306 17.59 2.50 17.95
C VAL A 306 18.80 1.85 17.27
N ALA A 307 18.98 0.54 17.45
CA ALA A 307 20.06 -0.19 16.81
C ALA A 307 19.58 -0.94 15.56
N PHE A 308 20.38 -0.91 14.49
CA PHE A 308 20.19 -1.71 13.28
C PHE A 308 21.32 -2.74 13.22
N PHE A 309 20.98 -4.03 13.29
CA PHE A 309 21.93 -5.13 13.38
C PHE A 309 21.80 -6.07 12.19
N GLY A 310 22.87 -6.22 11.41
CA GLY A 310 22.78 -7.01 10.19
C GLY A 310 24.07 -7.15 9.40
N ASP A 311 23.92 -7.43 8.11
CA ASP A 311 25.02 -7.71 7.18
C ASP A 311 25.40 -6.49 6.31
N SER A 312 25.82 -6.74 5.05
CA SER A 312 26.16 -5.72 4.06
C SER A 312 24.98 -4.81 3.75
N ILE A 313 23.74 -5.29 3.74
CA ILE A 313 22.57 -4.45 3.46
C ILE A 313 22.41 -3.40 4.55
N THR A 314 22.60 -3.78 5.81
CA THR A 314 22.59 -2.83 6.93
C THR A 314 23.82 -1.91 6.91
N GLN A 315 24.99 -2.44 6.55
CA GLN A 315 26.21 -1.65 6.42
C GLN A 315 26.09 -0.56 5.35
N PHE A 316 25.54 -0.90 4.18
CA PHE A 316 25.29 0.06 3.10
C PHE A 316 24.07 0.93 3.38
N GLY A 317 23.07 0.42 4.10
CA GLY A 317 21.91 1.18 4.58
C GLY A 317 22.30 2.37 5.47
N ASN A 318 23.48 2.34 6.08
CA ASN A 318 24.02 3.46 6.85
C ASN A 318 24.54 4.63 6.00
N LYS A 319 24.84 4.40 4.71
CA LYS A 319 25.37 5.43 3.81
C LYS A 319 24.27 6.41 3.41
N ASN A 320 24.67 7.54 2.81
CA ASN A 320 23.76 8.55 2.28
C ASN A 320 22.68 7.92 1.37
N GLY A 321 21.40 8.07 1.74
CA GLY A 321 20.27 7.51 1.00
C GLY A 321 19.98 6.03 1.26
N GLY A 322 20.74 5.39 2.16
CA GLY A 322 20.44 4.04 2.64
C GLY A 322 19.31 4.03 3.66
N TYR A 323 18.64 2.90 3.84
CA TYR A 323 17.42 2.83 4.67
C TYR A 323 17.64 3.26 6.14
N VAL A 324 18.81 2.94 6.72
CA VAL A 324 19.17 3.38 8.09
C VAL A 324 19.38 4.89 8.12
N ASP A 325 19.96 5.47 7.08
CA ASP A 325 20.15 6.91 6.96
C ASP A 325 18.83 7.67 6.76
N LEU A 326 17.90 7.13 5.96
CA LEU A 326 16.56 7.71 5.79
C LEU A 326 15.80 7.78 7.12
N ILE A 327 15.81 6.69 7.90
CA ILE A 327 15.23 6.68 9.25
C ILE A 327 15.94 7.67 10.18
N ARG A 328 17.27 7.68 10.18
CA ARG A 328 18.07 8.59 11.02
C ARG A 328 17.74 10.06 10.77
N ARG A 329 17.56 10.47 9.51
CA ARG A 329 17.25 11.87 9.17
C ARG A 329 15.93 12.31 9.76
N ALA A 330 14.90 11.47 9.64
CA ALA A 330 13.59 11.76 10.21
C ALA A 330 13.64 11.83 11.74
N ILE A 331 14.32 10.87 12.39
CA ILE A 331 14.49 10.86 13.84
C ILE A 331 15.22 12.11 14.32
N ARG A 332 16.34 12.48 13.69
CA ARG A 332 17.10 13.68 14.08
C ARG A 332 16.33 14.99 13.88
N LYS A 333 15.41 15.03 12.91
CA LYS A 333 14.60 16.22 12.62
C LYS A 333 13.56 16.47 13.71
N GLU A 334 12.94 15.43 14.24
CA GLU A 334 11.82 15.56 15.20
C GLU A 334 12.22 15.23 16.66
N GLY A 335 13.28 14.44 16.88
CA GLY A 335 13.77 13.96 18.18
C GLY A 335 15.31 13.99 18.27
N PRO A 336 15.94 15.15 18.54
CA PRO A 336 17.39 15.36 18.38
C PRO A 336 18.27 14.57 19.37
N ASP A 337 17.69 14.10 20.47
CA ASP A 337 18.41 13.40 21.53
C ASP A 337 18.44 11.86 21.35
N SER A 338 17.73 11.32 20.36
CA SER A 338 17.73 9.89 20.04
C SER A 338 18.97 9.47 19.25
N GLU A 339 19.47 8.26 19.53
CA GLU A 339 20.68 7.71 18.92
C GLU A 339 20.35 6.57 17.94
N ILE A 340 21.14 6.50 16.85
CA ILE A 340 21.08 5.40 15.87
C ILE A 340 22.40 4.65 15.91
N ILE A 341 22.35 3.33 16.13
CA ILE A 341 23.51 2.44 16.11
C ILE A 341 23.49 1.60 14.83
N PRO A 342 24.28 1.93 13.79
CA PRO A 342 24.31 1.21 12.53
C PRO A 342 25.29 0.03 12.54
N ALA A 343 24.94 -1.07 13.19
CA ALA A 343 25.79 -2.24 13.40
C ALA A 343 25.74 -3.28 12.27
N GLY A 344 25.91 -2.83 11.02
CA GLY A 344 25.99 -3.69 9.83
C GLY A 344 27.43 -4.07 9.43
N ILE A 345 27.68 -5.34 9.09
CA ILE A 345 28.99 -5.81 8.60
C ILE A 345 28.83 -6.75 7.40
N SER A 346 29.44 -6.40 6.26
CA SER A 346 29.38 -7.19 5.03
C SER A 346 29.75 -8.66 5.21
N GLY A 347 28.98 -9.54 4.56
CA GLY A 347 29.19 -10.99 4.54
C GLY A 347 28.80 -11.72 5.84
N ASN A 348 28.31 -11.01 6.86
CA ASN A 348 27.86 -11.63 8.10
C ASN A 348 26.64 -12.52 7.88
N LYS A 349 26.58 -13.56 8.70
CA LYS A 349 25.47 -14.50 8.88
C LYS A 349 25.05 -14.51 10.35
N VAL A 350 23.99 -15.24 10.72
CA VAL A 350 23.53 -15.34 12.11
C VAL A 350 24.65 -15.72 13.10
N PRO A 351 25.52 -16.71 12.83
CA PRO A 351 26.62 -17.06 13.75
C PRO A 351 27.65 -15.94 13.95
N ASP A 352 27.79 -15.03 12.98
CA ASP A 352 28.72 -13.90 13.07
C ASP A 352 28.12 -12.76 13.90
N LEU A 353 26.80 -12.55 13.81
CA LEU A 353 26.06 -11.64 14.67
C LEU A 353 26.19 -12.06 16.14
N LEU A 354 26.03 -13.35 16.46
CA LEU A 354 26.18 -13.86 17.83
C LEU A 354 27.54 -13.51 18.46
N LYS A 355 28.64 -13.64 17.70
CA LYS A 355 30.01 -13.35 18.18
C LYS A 355 30.22 -11.89 18.57
N ARG A 356 29.43 -10.97 18.01
CA ARG A 356 29.59 -9.52 18.19
C ARG A 356 28.41 -8.84 18.88
N LEU A 357 27.37 -9.61 19.24
CA LEU A 357 26.14 -9.10 19.84
C LEU A 357 26.41 -8.26 21.10
N ASP A 358 27.29 -8.75 21.99
CA ASP A 358 27.59 -8.06 23.24
C ASP A 358 28.27 -6.70 23.01
N ARG A 359 29.23 -6.64 22.08
CA ARG A 359 30.00 -5.43 21.78
C ARG A 359 29.17 -4.40 21.00
N ASP A 360 28.48 -4.87 19.96
CA ASP A 360 27.85 -4.00 18.96
C ASP A 360 26.43 -3.58 19.35
N ILE A 361 25.75 -4.35 20.20
CA ILE A 361 24.35 -4.13 20.57
C ILE A 361 24.21 -4.02 22.08
N ILE A 362 24.45 -5.08 22.84
CA ILE A 362 24.14 -5.10 24.28
C ILE A 362 24.88 -4.00 25.06
N GLY A 363 26.18 -3.82 24.79
CA GLY A 363 27.00 -2.79 25.41
C GLY A 363 26.57 -1.36 25.07
N GLN A 364 25.83 -1.17 23.97
CA GLN A 364 25.29 0.12 23.54
C GLN A 364 23.95 0.47 24.20
N LYS A 365 23.37 -0.45 24.99
CA LYS A 365 22.11 -0.26 25.73
C LYS A 365 20.94 0.26 24.87
N PRO A 366 20.61 -0.43 23.75
CA PRO A 366 19.49 -0.03 22.92
C PRO A 366 18.17 -0.15 23.66
N THR A 367 17.18 0.63 23.23
CA THR A 367 15.78 0.50 23.68
C THR A 367 14.96 -0.32 22.69
N VAL A 368 15.41 -0.38 21.43
CA VAL A 368 14.85 -1.22 20.36
C VAL A 368 15.95 -1.61 19.36
N VAL A 369 15.89 -2.84 18.85
CA VAL A 369 16.84 -3.37 17.86
C VAL A 369 16.09 -3.91 16.64
N PHE A 370 16.46 -3.42 15.46
CA PHE A 370 16.04 -3.94 14.16
C PHE A 370 17.09 -4.93 13.65
N VAL A 371 16.76 -6.22 13.66
CA VAL A 371 17.63 -7.29 13.18
C VAL A 371 17.27 -7.64 11.75
N TYR A 372 18.19 -7.45 10.81
CA TYR A 372 18.02 -7.79 9.40
C TYR A 372 19.19 -8.63 8.88
N ILE A 373 18.94 -9.93 8.76
CA ILE A 373 19.95 -10.95 8.45
C ILE A 373 19.29 -12.16 7.76
N GLY A 374 20.10 -13.06 7.18
CA GLY A 374 19.63 -14.30 6.57
C GLY A 374 19.94 -14.43 5.09
N ILE A 375 20.23 -13.32 4.40
CA ILE A 375 20.51 -13.36 2.97
C ILE A 375 21.82 -14.10 2.71
N ASN A 376 22.90 -13.79 3.43
CA ASN A 376 24.16 -14.52 3.29
C ASN A 376 24.08 -15.95 3.83
N ASP A 377 23.21 -16.20 4.81
CA ASP A 377 22.95 -17.54 5.35
C ASP A 377 22.44 -18.48 4.24
N VAL A 378 21.59 -17.95 3.35
CA VAL A 378 21.08 -18.66 2.17
C VAL A 378 22.02 -18.55 0.96
N TRP A 379 22.42 -17.35 0.56
CA TRP A 379 23.16 -17.09 -0.66
C TRP A 379 24.52 -17.80 -0.69
N HIS A 380 25.24 -17.80 0.43
CA HIS A 380 26.55 -18.47 0.50
C HIS A 380 26.43 -20.00 0.52
N SER A 381 25.23 -20.56 0.63
CA SER A 381 25.02 -22.02 0.54
C SER A 381 25.39 -22.55 -0.86
N GLU A 382 25.24 -21.74 -1.91
CA GLU A 382 25.73 -22.06 -3.27
C GLU A 382 27.26 -22.23 -3.33
N MET A 383 27.99 -21.58 -2.41
CA MET A 383 29.44 -21.69 -2.28
C MET A 383 29.87 -22.65 -1.15
N GLY A 384 28.92 -23.40 -0.58
CA GLY A 384 29.19 -24.34 0.53
C GLY A 384 29.50 -23.70 1.88
N SER A 385 29.17 -22.40 2.07
CA SER A 385 29.46 -21.65 3.31
C SER A 385 28.25 -20.89 3.89
N GLY A 386 27.04 -21.30 3.50
CA GLY A 386 25.79 -20.86 4.12
C GLY A 386 25.65 -21.38 5.56
N THR A 387 24.59 -20.97 6.24
CA THR A 387 24.28 -21.41 7.61
C THR A 387 23.07 -22.33 7.57
N PRO A 388 23.17 -23.60 8.02
CA PRO A 388 22.03 -24.51 8.05
C PRO A 388 20.83 -23.95 8.82
N ILE A 389 19.62 -24.29 8.40
CA ILE A 389 18.37 -23.68 8.90
C ILE A 389 18.20 -23.88 10.41
N GLU A 390 18.66 -24.99 10.97
CA GLU A 390 18.62 -25.26 12.42
C GLU A 390 19.53 -24.29 13.18
N GLN A 391 20.75 -24.07 12.68
CA GLN A 391 21.70 -23.14 13.29
C GLN A 391 21.24 -21.69 13.11
N TYR A 392 20.67 -21.36 11.96
CA TYR A 392 20.03 -20.07 11.71
C TYR A 392 18.91 -19.81 12.71
N SER A 393 18.02 -20.80 12.90
CA SER A 393 16.85 -20.68 13.77
C SER A 393 17.23 -20.54 15.25
N GLU A 394 18.13 -21.40 15.73
CA GLU A 394 18.60 -21.34 17.11
C GLU A 394 19.38 -20.05 17.39
N GLY A 395 20.21 -19.62 16.45
CA GLY A 395 20.98 -18.39 16.61
C GLY A 395 20.11 -17.13 16.59
N LEU A 396 19.06 -17.07 15.77
CA LEU A 396 18.09 -15.97 15.82
C LEU A 396 17.36 -15.93 17.16
N ARG A 397 16.92 -17.08 17.68
CA ARG A 397 16.30 -17.18 19.00
C ARG A 397 17.23 -16.64 20.09
N GLU A 398 18.49 -17.08 20.09
CA GLU A 398 19.48 -16.62 21.07
C GLU A 398 19.75 -15.11 20.96
N ILE A 399 19.85 -14.56 19.75
CA ILE A 399 20.01 -13.11 19.52
C ILE A 399 18.83 -12.35 20.14
N ILE A 400 17.60 -12.76 19.83
CA ILE A 400 16.38 -12.08 20.33
C ILE A 400 16.32 -12.13 21.85
N GLN A 401 16.50 -13.31 22.44
CA GLN A 401 16.43 -13.51 23.88
C GLN A 401 17.49 -12.69 24.63
N LYS A 402 18.73 -12.61 24.12
CA LYS A 402 19.78 -11.79 24.73
C LYS A 402 19.48 -10.29 24.65
N ILE A 403 18.90 -9.82 23.55
CA ILE A 403 18.48 -8.42 23.42
C ILE A 403 17.32 -8.10 24.37
N GLN A 404 16.32 -8.97 24.45
CA GLN A 404 15.18 -8.81 25.36
C GLN A 404 15.60 -8.89 26.84
N ALA A 405 16.59 -9.72 27.17
CA ALA A 405 17.11 -9.86 28.53
C ALA A 405 17.71 -8.56 29.09
N VAL A 406 18.14 -7.61 28.24
CA VAL A 406 18.59 -6.28 28.66
C VAL A 406 17.51 -5.20 28.53
N GLY A 407 16.25 -5.60 28.34
CA GLY A 407 15.08 -4.72 28.30
C GLY A 407 14.79 -4.09 26.94
N ALA A 408 15.53 -4.45 25.89
CA ALA A 408 15.33 -3.91 24.56
C ALA A 408 14.26 -4.68 23.79
N ARG A 409 13.42 -3.96 23.03
CA ARG A 409 12.44 -4.57 22.12
C ARG A 409 13.12 -5.02 20.84
N VAL A 410 12.58 -6.05 20.18
CA VAL A 410 13.17 -6.57 18.94
C VAL A 410 12.18 -6.48 17.80
N VAL A 411 12.65 -5.96 16.68
CA VAL A 411 12.06 -6.14 15.36
C VAL A 411 12.93 -7.13 14.59
N LEU A 412 12.34 -8.24 14.15
CA LEU A 412 13.02 -9.21 13.28
C LEU A 412 12.53 -9.04 11.84
N ALA A 413 13.44 -8.69 10.94
CA ALA A 413 13.17 -8.63 9.51
C ALA A 413 13.50 -9.96 8.83
N THR A 414 12.60 -10.45 7.97
CA THR A 414 12.86 -11.64 7.14
C THR A 414 13.90 -11.32 6.06
N PRO A 415 14.67 -12.31 5.56
CA PRO A 415 15.52 -12.11 4.39
C PRO A 415 14.67 -11.71 3.18
N SER A 416 15.13 -10.77 2.35
CA SER A 416 14.32 -10.19 1.26
C SER A 416 14.32 -11.04 -0.01
N VAL A 417 15.35 -10.93 -0.84
CA VAL A 417 15.44 -11.58 -2.16
C VAL A 417 16.89 -11.92 -2.53
N ILE A 418 17.04 -12.93 -3.39
CA ILE A 418 18.26 -13.22 -4.15
C ILE A 418 17.82 -13.41 -5.60
N GLY A 419 17.98 -12.36 -6.40
CA GLY A 419 17.34 -12.21 -7.70
C GLY A 419 15.94 -11.59 -7.59
N GLU A 420 15.51 -10.90 -8.65
CA GLU A 420 14.27 -10.10 -8.65
C GLU A 420 13.17 -10.66 -9.55
N ARG A 421 13.37 -11.83 -10.14
CA ARG A 421 12.34 -12.40 -11.02
C ARG A 421 11.08 -12.67 -10.20
N PRO A 422 9.90 -12.24 -10.68
CA PRO A 422 8.67 -12.46 -9.95
C PRO A 422 8.28 -13.95 -9.99
N ASN A 423 7.25 -14.31 -9.22
CA ASN A 423 6.60 -15.63 -9.29
C ASN A 423 7.45 -16.85 -8.91
N GLY A 424 8.51 -16.67 -8.11
CA GLY A 424 9.30 -17.81 -7.62
C GLY A 424 10.28 -18.38 -8.65
N GLU A 425 10.68 -17.58 -9.63
CA GLU A 425 11.52 -18.00 -10.75
C GLU A 425 13.03 -17.93 -10.45
N ASN A 426 13.44 -17.39 -9.30
CA ASN A 426 14.85 -17.36 -8.90
C ASN A 426 15.28 -18.70 -8.28
N SER A 427 16.54 -19.08 -8.47
CA SER A 427 17.05 -20.40 -8.04
C SER A 427 16.90 -20.66 -6.54
N LEU A 428 17.04 -19.61 -5.73
CA LEU A 428 17.04 -19.70 -4.26
C LEU A 428 15.71 -19.29 -3.61
N ASP A 429 14.64 -19.01 -4.39
CA ASP A 429 13.37 -18.52 -3.84
C ASP A 429 12.78 -19.48 -2.79
N LYS A 430 12.78 -20.79 -3.07
CA LYS A 430 12.26 -21.79 -2.12
C LYS A 430 13.05 -21.82 -0.82
N VAL A 431 14.37 -21.72 -0.90
CA VAL A 431 15.23 -21.73 0.29
C VAL A 431 15.04 -20.43 1.07
N LEU A 432 14.94 -19.28 0.40
CA LEU A 432 14.60 -18.01 1.06
C LEU A 432 13.23 -18.07 1.75
N ASP A 433 12.24 -18.70 1.14
CA ASP A 433 10.91 -18.87 1.74
C ASP A 433 10.99 -19.71 3.02
N GLU A 434 11.79 -20.79 3.05
CA GLU A 434 12.03 -21.60 4.26
C GLU A 434 12.68 -20.78 5.39
N TYR A 435 13.67 -19.93 5.10
CA TYR A 435 14.36 -19.10 6.11
C TYR A 435 13.48 -17.93 6.56
N ALA A 436 12.67 -17.36 5.66
CA ALA A 436 11.66 -16.37 6.00
C ALA A 436 10.58 -16.98 6.90
N ASP A 437 10.10 -18.20 6.62
CA ASP A 437 9.15 -18.91 7.46
C ASP A 437 9.71 -19.22 8.85
N ALA A 438 10.98 -19.63 8.95
CA ALA A 438 11.66 -19.77 10.23
C ALA A 438 11.70 -18.44 11.00
N SER A 439 12.05 -17.34 10.33
CA SER A 439 12.05 -16.00 10.93
C SER A 439 10.66 -15.59 11.43
N ARG A 440 9.60 -15.80 10.63
CA ARG A 440 8.21 -15.53 11.02
C ARG A 440 7.82 -16.32 12.27
N LYS A 441 8.17 -17.61 12.30
CA LYS A 441 7.89 -18.50 13.43
C LYS A 441 8.60 -18.02 14.69
N ILE A 442 9.89 -17.72 14.61
CA ILE A 442 10.71 -17.28 15.74
C ILE A 442 10.24 -15.93 16.26
N ALA A 443 9.93 -14.95 15.39
CA ALA A 443 9.39 -13.66 15.82
C ALA A 443 8.13 -13.85 16.66
N LYS A 444 7.23 -14.74 16.23
CA LYS A 444 6.00 -15.07 16.97
C LYS A 444 6.27 -15.77 18.30
N GLU A 445 7.17 -16.77 18.31
CA GLU A 445 7.51 -17.55 19.51
C GLU A 445 8.17 -16.68 20.59
N GLU A 446 9.08 -15.79 20.20
CA GLU A 446 9.83 -14.93 21.12
C GLU A 446 9.15 -13.58 21.37
N GLY A 447 7.96 -13.34 20.82
CA GLY A 447 7.23 -12.07 20.98
C GLY A 447 7.94 -10.85 20.38
N ALA A 448 8.80 -11.05 19.37
CA ALA A 448 9.40 -9.98 18.59
C ALA A 448 8.42 -9.47 17.53
N VAL A 449 8.51 -8.19 17.19
CA VAL A 449 7.74 -7.63 16.08
C VAL A 449 8.34 -8.10 14.76
N LEU A 450 7.51 -8.59 13.85
CA LEU A 450 7.94 -9.05 12.53
C LEU A 450 7.94 -7.89 11.53
N CYS A 451 9.01 -7.78 10.74
CA CYS A 451 9.07 -6.98 9.51
C CYS A 451 9.24 -7.92 8.32
N ASP A 452 8.15 -8.29 7.64
CA ASP A 452 8.18 -9.35 6.62
C ASP A 452 8.63 -8.86 5.23
N LEU A 453 9.91 -8.49 5.12
CA LEU A 453 10.51 -8.00 3.89
C LEU A 453 10.43 -9.01 2.74
N ARG A 454 10.47 -10.31 3.00
CA ARG A 454 10.30 -11.36 1.97
C ARG A 454 8.98 -11.18 1.22
N SER A 455 7.88 -11.14 1.96
CA SER A 455 6.55 -10.97 1.37
C SER A 455 6.42 -9.63 0.64
N VAL A 456 6.90 -8.55 1.26
CA VAL A 456 6.86 -7.21 0.68
C VAL A 456 7.60 -7.14 -0.65
N PHE A 457 8.82 -7.69 -0.73
CA PHE A 457 9.61 -7.67 -1.96
C PHE A 457 8.99 -8.53 -3.05
N VAL A 458 8.53 -9.74 -2.73
CA VAL A 458 7.91 -10.64 -3.72
C VAL A 458 6.64 -10.01 -4.29
N ASP A 459 5.78 -9.44 -3.46
CA ASP A 459 4.54 -8.81 -3.91
C ASP A 459 4.83 -7.52 -4.70
N TYR A 460 5.81 -6.72 -4.30
CA TYR A 460 6.24 -5.55 -5.07
C TYR A 460 6.76 -5.94 -6.46
N LEU A 461 7.67 -6.91 -6.53
CA LEU A 461 8.24 -7.38 -7.79
C LEU A 461 7.19 -8.00 -8.70
N ARG A 462 6.17 -8.66 -8.15
CA ARG A 462 5.04 -9.20 -8.93
C ARG A 462 4.32 -8.13 -9.74
N ILE A 463 4.21 -6.90 -9.22
CA ILE A 463 3.57 -5.77 -9.92
C ILE A 463 4.58 -4.95 -10.72
N PHE A 464 5.72 -4.61 -10.12
CA PHE A 464 6.65 -3.62 -10.67
C PHE A 464 7.82 -4.21 -11.45
N ASN A 465 7.90 -5.55 -11.58
CA ASN A 465 8.81 -6.24 -12.48
C ASN A 465 8.06 -7.05 -13.57
N PRO A 466 7.18 -6.43 -14.38
CA PRO A 466 6.44 -7.16 -15.41
C PRO A 466 7.33 -7.79 -16.49
N ARG A 467 8.58 -7.32 -16.63
CA ARG A 467 9.56 -7.83 -17.59
C ARG A 467 10.35 -9.02 -17.08
N GLY A 468 10.22 -9.39 -15.80
CA GLY A 468 10.94 -10.50 -15.20
C GLY A 468 12.46 -10.33 -15.26
N ILE A 469 12.96 -9.10 -15.10
CA ILE A 469 14.42 -8.87 -15.07
C ILE A 469 15.00 -9.34 -13.74
N ASP A 470 16.25 -9.75 -13.76
CA ASP A 470 16.91 -10.41 -12.62
C ASP A 470 17.33 -9.44 -11.50
N LYS A 471 17.43 -8.14 -11.82
CA LYS A 471 17.88 -7.07 -10.93
C LYS A 471 17.57 -5.70 -11.52
N GLY A 472 17.64 -4.66 -10.69
CA GLY A 472 17.51 -3.25 -11.09
C GLY A 472 16.19 -2.59 -10.67
N ILE A 473 15.23 -3.35 -10.15
CA ILE A 473 13.95 -2.83 -9.65
C ILE A 473 14.11 -2.36 -8.21
N LEU A 474 14.57 -3.22 -7.29
CA LEU A 474 14.79 -2.89 -5.87
C LEU A 474 16.26 -3.04 -5.44
N THR A 475 17.09 -3.68 -6.26
CA THR A 475 18.46 -4.07 -5.96
C THR A 475 19.37 -3.73 -7.14
N THR A 476 20.65 -3.52 -6.87
CA THR A 476 21.67 -3.25 -7.89
C THR A 476 22.25 -4.52 -8.51
N ASP A 477 22.34 -5.60 -7.73
CA ASP A 477 23.00 -6.84 -8.12
C ASP A 477 22.15 -8.11 -7.89
N GLY A 478 20.88 -7.96 -7.52
CA GLY A 478 20.00 -9.06 -7.12
C GLY A 478 19.91 -9.24 -5.61
N VAL A 479 20.73 -8.54 -4.81
CA VAL A 479 20.75 -8.62 -3.34
C VAL A 479 20.80 -7.24 -2.69
N HIS A 480 21.79 -6.43 -3.05
CA HIS A 480 22.02 -5.13 -2.40
C HIS A 480 21.05 -4.08 -2.91
N LEU A 481 20.42 -3.36 -1.99
CA LEU A 481 19.36 -2.40 -2.28
C LEU A 481 19.83 -1.24 -3.17
N ASN A 482 19.05 -0.90 -4.19
CA ASN A 482 19.16 0.39 -4.90
C ASN A 482 18.41 1.48 -4.11
N GLU A 483 18.29 2.69 -4.67
CA GLU A 483 17.55 3.79 -4.03
C GLU A 483 16.11 3.40 -3.66
N MET A 484 15.39 2.77 -4.58
CA MET A 484 14.00 2.34 -4.38
C MET A 484 13.88 1.24 -3.31
N GLY A 485 14.80 0.26 -3.31
CA GLY A 485 14.85 -0.76 -2.28
C GLY A 485 15.12 -0.19 -0.88
N ASN A 486 15.98 0.83 -0.78
CA ASN A 486 16.23 1.52 0.49
C ASN A 486 14.99 2.28 0.98
N VAL A 487 14.27 2.95 0.09
CA VAL A 487 13.00 3.61 0.42
C VAL A 487 11.98 2.60 0.94
N LEU A 488 11.80 1.47 0.25
CA LEU A 488 10.86 0.43 0.65
C LEU A 488 11.18 -0.17 2.03
N VAL A 489 12.46 -0.52 2.27
CA VAL A 489 12.90 -1.05 3.57
C VAL A 489 12.80 0.01 4.67
N ALA A 490 13.05 1.29 4.36
CA ALA A 490 12.86 2.38 5.30
C ALA A 490 11.39 2.50 5.73
N ILE A 491 10.44 2.41 4.78
CA ILE A 491 9.02 2.46 5.15
C ILE A 491 8.63 1.28 6.04
N GLU A 492 8.98 0.05 5.66
CA GLU A 492 8.63 -1.14 6.43
C GLU A 492 9.29 -1.16 7.81
N SER A 493 10.57 -0.78 7.89
CA SER A 493 11.26 -0.68 9.18
C SER A 493 10.65 0.41 10.06
N ALA A 494 10.21 1.55 9.51
CA ALA A 494 9.54 2.58 10.29
C ALA A 494 8.24 2.07 10.95
N HIS A 495 7.42 1.34 10.18
CA HIS A 495 6.19 0.75 10.71
C HIS A 495 6.47 -0.30 11.78
N ALA A 496 7.42 -1.20 11.53
CA ALA A 496 7.76 -2.25 12.48
C ALA A 496 8.41 -1.71 13.77
N LEU A 497 9.30 -0.72 13.65
CA LEU A 497 9.88 -0.02 14.79
C LEU A 497 8.80 0.69 15.61
N ARG A 498 7.86 1.39 14.96
CA ARG A 498 6.73 2.03 15.64
C ARG A 498 5.89 1.00 16.39
N ALA A 499 5.58 -0.13 15.75
CA ALA A 499 4.81 -1.19 16.38
C ALA A 499 5.53 -1.75 17.62
N ALA A 500 6.84 -2.00 17.53
CA ALA A 500 7.63 -2.40 18.69
C ALA A 500 7.63 -1.32 19.78
N ILE A 501 7.75 -0.05 19.38
CA ILE A 501 7.75 1.06 20.33
C ILE A 501 6.42 1.21 21.06
N ALA A 502 5.30 0.91 20.40
CA ALA A 502 3.97 1.01 20.97
C ALA A 502 3.60 -0.10 21.97
N THR A 503 4.33 -1.22 22.02
CA THR A 503 4.08 -2.32 22.98
C THR A 503 4.70 -2.08 24.36
N ARG A 504 4.84 -0.82 24.76
CA ARG A 504 5.36 -0.43 26.08
C ARG A 504 4.44 -0.85 27.22
#